data_AF-A0A8H3DM22-F1
#
_entry.id   AF-A0A8H3DM22-F1
#
_cell.length_a   1.000
_cell.length_b   1.000
_cell.length_c   1.000
_cell.angle_alpha   90.00
_cell.angle_beta   90.00
_cell.angle_gamma   90.00
#
_symmetry.space_group_name_H-M   'P 1'
#
loop_
_entity.id
_entity.type
_entity.pdbx_description
1 polymer ?
#
loop_
_entity_poly.entity_id
_entity_poly.type
_entity_poly.pdbx_seq_one_letter_code
_entity_poly.pdbx_strand_id
1 'polypeptide(L)'
;MGVRWAGDGGPDKKQWPHPEGPAIVYMASCEGECSKFNPSNAKFFKIAEEGLDGSKKGNSAGNDHDPWGQGLWAQNRIQYENSYHYFNIPSDIKSGQYLVRHELISLHGAHSTSEGAQYYPVCIQIEVTGGGNATPATTPATQLYKTEDGIVNIYEPFDKHGISASTYKIPGPALYVPGKASTPAEPSTTKAASSSVAPATTSVRTTSVAQTGGSGNGNTPTSTKIVTSTTAAPASTGKCKPKKRSVNKRLADESRAVYDRALAHAQAAHAHAKKHASH
;
A
#
# COMPACT_ATOMS: atom_id res chain seq x y z
N MET A 1 -12.74 6.84 -5.48
CA MET A 1 -12.90 6.05 -4.24
C MET A 1 -11.91 6.58 -3.20
N GLY A 2 -12.16 6.39 -1.90
CA GLY A 2 -11.21 6.75 -0.85
C GLY A 2 -11.15 5.70 0.25
N VAL A 3 -9.96 5.47 0.79
CA VAL A 3 -9.72 4.59 1.95
C VAL A 3 -9.26 5.47 3.10
N ARG A 4 -9.87 5.28 4.28
CA ARG A 4 -9.47 5.96 5.50
C ARG A 4 -8.73 5.01 6.42
N TRP A 5 -7.54 5.39 6.84
CA TRP A 5 -6.79 4.69 7.87
C TRP A 5 -7.12 5.27 9.25
N ALA A 6 -7.25 4.41 10.26
CA ALA A 6 -7.29 4.84 11.65
C ALA A 6 -5.98 4.43 12.32
N GLY A 7 -5.58 5.18 13.33
CA GLY A 7 -4.40 4.88 14.14
C GLY A 7 -4.45 5.66 15.45
N ASP A 8 -3.30 5.81 16.09
CA ASP A 8 -3.10 6.52 17.35
C ASP A 8 -2.26 7.80 17.21
N GLY A 9 -1.94 8.19 15.98
CA GLY A 9 -1.24 9.43 15.65
C GLY A 9 -2.11 10.68 15.82
N GLY A 10 -1.45 11.84 15.78
CA GLY A 10 -2.02 13.19 15.79
C GLY A 10 -2.82 13.62 17.04
N PRO A 11 -3.36 14.85 17.06
CA PRO A 11 -3.84 15.49 18.29
C PRO A 11 -5.06 14.80 18.92
N ASP A 12 -5.85 14.06 18.14
CA ASP A 12 -7.03 13.33 18.62
C ASP A 12 -6.81 11.81 18.72
N LYS A 13 -5.57 11.33 18.50
CA LYS A 13 -5.17 9.91 18.56
C LYS A 13 -6.02 9.02 17.66
N LYS A 14 -6.33 9.51 16.47
CA LYS A 14 -7.11 8.79 15.45
C LYS A 14 -6.44 8.79 14.09
N GLN A 15 -5.36 9.55 13.91
CA GLN A 15 -4.64 9.59 12.65
C GLN A 15 -3.74 8.36 12.47
N TRP A 16 -3.43 8.07 11.21
CA TRP A 16 -2.32 7.17 10.88
C TRP A 16 -1.01 7.68 11.52
N PRO A 17 -0.17 6.85 12.16
CA PRO A 17 0.95 7.37 12.95
C PRO A 17 2.27 7.52 12.19
N HIS A 18 2.45 6.87 11.03
CA HIS A 18 3.74 6.85 10.33
C HIS A 18 3.75 7.86 9.15
N PRO A 19 4.60 8.90 9.15
CA PRO A 19 4.56 9.90 8.08
C PRO A 19 5.45 9.54 6.87
N GLU A 20 6.42 8.64 7.01
CA GLU A 20 7.33 8.25 5.93
C GLU A 20 6.89 6.98 5.22
N GLY A 21 6.56 7.14 3.95
CA GLY A 21 6.37 6.02 3.05
C GLY A 21 5.31 6.25 1.98
N PRO A 22 5.26 5.36 0.98
CA PRO A 22 4.31 5.43 -0.11
C PRO A 22 2.92 4.95 0.31
N ALA A 23 1.96 5.24 -0.58
CA ALA A 23 0.64 4.61 -0.61
C ALA A 23 0.42 4.03 -2.01
N ILE A 24 0.04 2.75 -2.07
CA ILE A 24 -0.11 2.02 -3.33
C ILE A 24 -1.48 1.37 -3.38
N VAL A 25 -2.10 1.37 -4.58
CA VAL A 25 -3.40 0.74 -4.80
C VAL A 25 -3.30 -0.22 -5.97
N TYR A 26 -3.75 -1.44 -5.74
CA TYR A 26 -3.84 -2.49 -6.73
C TYR A 26 -5.28 -2.96 -6.90
N MET A 27 -5.56 -3.57 -8.05
CA MET A 27 -6.79 -4.30 -8.30
C MET A 27 -6.48 -5.72 -8.79
N ALA A 28 -7.32 -6.68 -8.41
CA ALA A 28 -7.31 -8.04 -8.94
C ALA A 28 -8.75 -8.46 -9.27
N SER A 29 -8.97 -9.04 -10.45
CA SER A 29 -10.26 -9.64 -10.78
C SER A 29 -10.52 -10.86 -9.89
N CYS A 30 -11.75 -11.01 -9.41
CA CYS A 30 -12.18 -12.23 -8.71
C CYS A 30 -12.55 -13.36 -9.68
N GLU A 31 -12.52 -13.11 -11.00
CA GLU A 31 -12.88 -14.06 -12.06
C GLU A 31 -14.28 -14.68 -11.86
N GLY A 32 -15.15 -13.95 -11.17
CA GLY A 32 -16.41 -14.44 -10.63
C GLY A 32 -16.77 -13.69 -9.35
N GLU A 33 -17.45 -14.37 -8.43
CA GLU A 33 -17.85 -13.79 -7.14
C GLU A 33 -16.67 -13.69 -6.17
N CYS A 34 -16.38 -12.50 -5.65
CA CYS A 34 -15.30 -12.31 -4.67
C CYS A 34 -15.57 -13.06 -3.35
N SER A 35 -16.82 -13.39 -3.04
CA SER A 35 -17.20 -14.18 -1.86
C SER A 35 -16.68 -15.63 -1.91
N LYS A 36 -16.35 -16.15 -3.10
CA LYS A 36 -15.79 -17.49 -3.32
C LYS A 36 -14.31 -17.46 -3.73
N PHE A 37 -13.75 -16.26 -3.88
CA PHE A 37 -12.41 -16.08 -4.39
C PHE A 37 -11.35 -16.39 -3.31
N ASN A 38 -10.33 -17.18 -3.68
CA ASN A 38 -9.18 -17.40 -2.82
C ASN A 38 -8.16 -16.25 -3.02
N PRO A 39 -7.94 -15.37 -2.01
CA PRO A 39 -7.05 -14.22 -2.16
C PRO A 39 -5.59 -14.60 -2.43
N SER A 40 -5.14 -15.83 -2.11
CA SER A 40 -3.80 -16.32 -2.49
C SER A 40 -3.61 -16.46 -4.00
N ASN A 41 -4.71 -16.57 -4.77
CA ASN A 41 -4.68 -16.63 -6.23
C ASN A 41 -4.74 -15.24 -6.87
N ALA A 42 -4.80 -14.16 -6.09
CA ALA A 42 -4.91 -12.80 -6.60
C ALA A 42 -3.72 -12.45 -7.50
N LYS A 43 -4.06 -11.96 -8.70
CA LYS A 43 -3.12 -11.39 -9.66
C LYS A 43 -3.45 -9.90 -9.80
N PHE A 44 -2.56 -9.08 -9.26
CA PHE A 44 -2.76 -7.66 -9.05
C PHE A 44 -2.16 -6.83 -10.19
N PHE A 45 -2.85 -5.77 -10.59
CA PHE A 45 -2.29 -4.67 -11.38
C PHE A 45 -2.39 -3.38 -10.59
N LYS A 46 -1.37 -2.52 -10.67
CA LYS A 46 -1.29 -1.26 -9.91
C LYS A 46 -2.14 -0.20 -10.59
N ILE A 47 -3.04 0.47 -9.86
CA ILE A 47 -3.94 1.52 -10.39
C ILE A 47 -3.65 2.92 -9.85
N ALA A 48 -2.94 3.01 -8.72
CA ALA A 48 -2.47 4.27 -8.17
C ALA A 48 -1.21 4.04 -7.35
N GLU A 49 -0.30 5.00 -7.36
CA GLU A 49 0.85 5.07 -6.49
C GLU A 49 1.19 6.51 -6.16
N GLU A 50 1.60 6.74 -4.92
CA GLU A 50 2.14 8.00 -4.45
C GLU A 50 3.32 7.68 -3.53
N GLY A 51 4.45 8.36 -3.75
CA GLY A 51 5.70 8.17 -3.01
C GLY A 51 6.13 9.46 -2.32
N LEU A 52 7.41 9.80 -2.46
CA LEU A 52 7.96 11.08 -2.02
C LEU A 52 7.84 12.11 -3.16
N ASP A 53 7.04 13.16 -2.96
CA ASP A 53 6.89 14.27 -3.91
C ASP A 53 7.86 15.41 -3.55
N GLY A 54 8.96 15.50 -4.28
CA GLY A 54 10.00 16.53 -4.07
C GLY A 54 9.59 17.93 -4.50
N SER A 55 8.44 18.10 -5.16
CA SER A 55 7.90 19.44 -5.48
C SER A 55 7.13 20.07 -4.32
N LYS A 56 6.86 19.30 -3.26
CA LYS A 56 6.09 19.71 -2.09
C LYS A 56 6.95 19.68 -0.84
N LYS A 57 6.52 20.40 0.19
CA LYS A 57 7.15 20.36 1.51
C LYS A 57 6.40 19.39 2.41
N GLY A 58 7.14 18.63 3.21
CA GLY A 58 6.58 17.85 4.31
C GLY A 58 5.89 18.75 5.33
N ASN A 59 4.96 18.17 6.09
CA ASN A 59 4.18 18.86 7.11
C ASN A 59 4.30 18.11 8.44
N SER A 60 4.71 18.78 9.52
CA SER A 60 4.73 18.20 10.87
C SER A 60 3.41 18.34 11.64
N ALA A 61 2.39 18.97 11.08
CA ALA A 61 1.09 19.11 11.74
C ALA A 61 0.47 17.74 12.02
N GLY A 62 0.47 17.36 13.30
CA GLY A 62 -0.03 16.06 13.77
C GLY A 62 1.02 14.96 13.85
N ASN A 63 2.29 15.27 13.55
CA ASN A 63 3.41 14.38 13.78
C ASN A 63 4.17 14.83 15.04
N ASP A 64 4.89 13.90 15.65
CA ASP A 64 5.85 14.17 16.73
C ASP A 64 7.18 14.73 16.21
N HIS A 65 7.46 14.63 14.90
CA HIS A 65 8.66 15.15 14.25
C HIS A 65 8.40 15.60 12.80
N ASP A 66 9.35 16.36 12.23
CA ASP A 66 9.38 16.66 10.80
C ASP A 66 9.74 15.39 10.02
N PRO A 67 8.89 14.93 9.08
CA PRO A 67 9.13 13.66 8.38
C PRO A 67 10.45 13.66 7.62
N TRP A 68 11.20 12.57 7.69
CA TRP A 68 12.45 12.42 6.93
C TRP A 68 12.19 12.33 5.42
N GLY A 69 13.06 12.94 4.62
CA GLY A 69 12.98 12.98 3.16
C GLY A 69 12.74 14.39 2.61
N GLN A 70 13.31 14.66 1.43
CA GLN A 70 13.24 15.95 0.76
C GLN A 70 11.94 16.08 -0.05
N GLY A 71 10.81 16.17 0.64
CA GLY A 71 9.52 16.28 -0.03
C GLY A 71 8.33 16.04 0.87
N LEU A 72 7.17 15.82 0.26
CA LEU A 72 5.98 15.32 0.92
C LEU A 72 5.78 13.83 0.62
N TRP A 73 5.85 12.99 1.64
CA TRP A 73 5.44 11.58 1.52
C TRP A 73 3.92 11.44 1.39
N ALA A 74 3.50 10.40 0.67
CA ALA A 74 2.09 10.00 0.60
C ALA A 74 1.47 9.80 1.98
N GLN A 75 2.18 9.11 2.90
CA GLN A 75 1.66 8.89 4.25
C GLN A 75 1.60 10.17 5.08
N ASN A 76 2.61 11.05 5.00
CA ASN A 76 2.52 12.37 5.60
C ASN A 76 1.31 13.17 5.04
N ARG A 77 1.02 13.03 3.74
CA ARG A 77 -0.18 13.60 3.14
C ARG A 77 -1.47 13.06 3.73
N ILE A 78 -1.55 11.73 3.83
CA ILE A 78 -2.70 11.03 4.39
C ILE A 78 -2.99 11.52 5.82
N GLN A 79 -1.97 11.66 6.66
CA GLN A 79 -2.15 12.14 8.04
C GLN A 79 -2.86 13.49 8.12
N TYR A 80 -2.44 14.48 7.32
CA TYR A 80 -3.07 15.80 7.34
C TYR A 80 -4.44 15.82 6.62
N GLU A 81 -4.71 14.87 5.73
CA GLU A 81 -6.00 14.71 5.05
C GLU A 81 -7.00 13.85 5.83
N ASN A 82 -7.01 13.95 7.17
CA ASN A 82 -7.88 13.16 8.05
C ASN A 82 -7.75 11.64 7.84
N SER A 83 -6.54 11.20 7.50
CA SER A 83 -6.18 9.81 7.18
C SER A 83 -6.85 9.23 5.93
N TYR A 84 -7.29 10.05 4.98
CA TYR A 84 -7.82 9.56 3.71
C TYR A 84 -6.73 9.48 2.63
N HIS A 85 -6.83 8.45 1.78
CA HIS A 85 -6.17 8.38 0.48
C HIS A 85 -7.22 8.13 -0.60
N TYR A 86 -7.26 8.98 -1.63
CA TYR A 86 -8.20 8.87 -2.73
C TYR A 86 -7.52 8.42 -4.01
N PHE A 87 -8.25 7.63 -4.80
CA PHE A 87 -7.81 7.08 -6.07
C PHE A 87 -9.01 6.81 -6.98
N ASN A 88 -8.74 6.64 -8.28
CA ASN A 88 -9.75 6.35 -9.28
C ASN A 88 -9.69 4.89 -9.71
N ILE A 89 -10.86 4.29 -9.88
CA ILE A 89 -10.97 2.99 -10.55
C ILE A 89 -10.88 3.26 -12.06
N PRO A 90 -9.97 2.62 -12.80
CA PRO A 90 -9.91 2.75 -14.25
C PRO A 90 -11.28 2.46 -14.89
N SER A 91 -11.76 3.33 -15.78
CA SER A 91 -13.07 3.15 -16.42
C SER A 91 -13.04 2.18 -17.60
N ASP A 92 -11.87 1.85 -18.12
CA ASP A 92 -11.66 1.04 -19.32
C ASP A 92 -11.45 -0.44 -19.03
N ILE A 93 -11.28 -0.84 -17.77
CA ILE A 93 -11.23 -2.26 -17.37
C ILE A 93 -12.61 -2.91 -17.48
N LYS A 94 -12.63 -4.24 -17.63
CA LYS A 94 -13.87 -5.01 -17.70
C LYS A 94 -14.77 -4.79 -16.48
N SER A 95 -16.08 -4.84 -16.72
CA SER A 95 -17.05 -4.95 -15.62
C SER A 95 -16.88 -6.30 -14.92
N GLY A 96 -17.13 -6.34 -13.62
CA GLY A 96 -16.99 -7.55 -12.81
C GLY A 96 -16.68 -7.25 -11.34
N GLN A 97 -16.53 -8.30 -10.53
CA GLN A 97 -16.12 -8.13 -9.14
C GLN A 97 -14.59 -8.17 -9.00
N TYR A 98 -14.07 -7.25 -8.20
CA TYR A 98 -12.63 -7.07 -8.00
C TYR A 98 -12.30 -6.97 -6.51
N LEU A 99 -11.10 -7.43 -6.15
CA LEU A 99 -10.41 -7.00 -4.95
C LEU A 99 -9.66 -5.70 -5.26
N VAL A 100 -9.88 -4.67 -4.46
CA VAL A 100 -9.02 -3.49 -4.34
C VAL A 100 -8.11 -3.70 -3.14
N ARG A 101 -6.80 -3.77 -3.38
CA ARG A 101 -5.78 -3.84 -2.33
C ARG A 101 -5.14 -2.47 -2.17
N HIS A 102 -5.46 -1.77 -1.09
CA HIS A 102 -4.80 -0.53 -0.70
C HIS A 102 -3.72 -0.85 0.32
N GLU A 103 -2.54 -0.25 0.18
CA GLU A 103 -1.42 -0.52 1.06
C GLU A 103 -0.63 0.73 1.39
N LEU A 104 -0.27 0.84 2.67
CA LEU A 104 0.75 1.75 3.17
C LEU A 104 2.02 0.95 3.48
N ILE A 105 3.19 1.47 3.10
CA ILE A 105 4.49 0.86 3.42
C ILE A 105 5.26 1.85 4.29
N SER A 106 5.34 1.65 5.60
CA SER A 106 6.04 2.56 6.51
C SER A 106 7.54 2.29 6.47
N LEU A 107 8.34 3.35 6.34
CA LEU A 107 9.77 3.25 6.06
C LEU A 107 10.68 3.60 7.24
N HIS A 108 10.15 3.90 8.42
CA HIS A 108 10.95 4.31 9.58
C HIS A 108 12.01 3.26 9.97
N GLY A 109 11.72 1.97 9.84
CA GLY A 109 12.67 0.86 10.07
C GLY A 109 13.39 0.34 8.81
N ALA A 110 13.10 0.89 7.62
CA ALA A 110 13.54 0.32 6.35
C ALA A 110 15.05 0.46 6.09
N HIS A 111 15.77 1.21 6.91
CA HIS A 111 17.22 1.42 6.77
C HIS A 111 18.06 0.16 7.12
N SER A 112 17.45 -0.84 7.76
CA SER A 112 18.12 -2.09 8.17
C SER A 112 17.26 -3.32 7.87
N THR A 113 17.90 -4.45 7.57
CA THR A 113 17.23 -5.75 7.43
C THR A 113 16.73 -6.33 8.75
N SER A 114 17.20 -5.83 9.90
CA SER A 114 16.75 -6.26 11.23
C SER A 114 15.37 -5.72 11.59
N GLU A 115 14.96 -4.59 11.01
CA GLU A 115 13.66 -3.96 11.24
C GLU A 115 12.79 -4.01 9.98
N GLY A 116 13.34 -3.53 8.85
CA GLY A 116 12.70 -3.56 7.54
C GLY A 116 11.54 -2.57 7.40
N ALA A 117 11.05 -2.45 6.17
CA ALA A 117 9.79 -1.74 5.90
C ALA A 117 8.59 -2.51 6.48
N GLN A 118 7.58 -1.76 6.96
CA GLN A 118 6.35 -2.34 7.51
C GLN A 118 5.19 -2.17 6.53
N TYR A 119 4.57 -3.28 6.14
CA TYR A 119 3.54 -3.32 5.11
C TYR A 119 2.15 -3.44 5.74
N TYR A 120 1.25 -2.53 5.37
CA TYR A 120 -0.13 -2.47 5.87
C TYR A 120 -1.13 -2.61 4.73
N PRO A 121 -1.41 -3.84 4.26
CA PRO A 121 -2.41 -4.06 3.22
C PRO A 121 -3.83 -4.17 3.79
N VAL A 122 -4.79 -3.59 3.08
CA VAL A 122 -6.22 -3.81 3.27
C VAL A 122 -6.86 -4.17 1.93
N CYS A 123 -7.75 -5.17 1.93
CA CYS A 123 -8.48 -5.60 0.74
C CYS A 123 -9.97 -5.25 0.86
N ILE A 124 -10.54 -4.71 -0.22
CA ILE A 124 -11.93 -4.27 -0.32
C ILE A 124 -12.55 -4.96 -1.54
N GLN A 125 -13.72 -5.58 -1.37
CA GLN A 125 -14.46 -6.14 -2.50
C GLN A 125 -15.32 -5.05 -3.14
N ILE A 126 -15.24 -4.92 -4.46
CA ILE A 126 -16.06 -3.98 -5.24
C ILE A 126 -16.67 -4.67 -6.45
N GLU A 127 -17.75 -4.12 -6.96
CA GLU A 127 -18.30 -4.45 -8.28
C GLU A 127 -18.10 -3.25 -9.21
N VAL A 128 -17.40 -3.48 -10.32
CA VAL A 128 -17.21 -2.50 -11.38
C VAL A 128 -18.32 -2.69 -12.41
N THR A 129 -19.07 -1.62 -12.67
CA THR A 129 -20.15 -1.59 -13.67
C THR A 129 -19.83 -0.57 -14.75
N GLY A 130 -20.29 -0.81 -15.99
CA GLY A 130 -20.09 0.14 -17.10
C GLY A 130 -18.63 0.25 -17.57
N GLY A 131 -17.83 -0.77 -17.31
CA GLY A 131 -16.43 -0.85 -17.72
C GLY A 131 -16.23 -1.05 -19.22
N GLY A 132 -14.96 -1.11 -19.64
CA GLY A 132 -14.52 -1.36 -21.01
C GLY A 132 -14.07 -2.81 -21.24
N ASN A 133 -13.06 -2.98 -22.11
CA ASN A 133 -12.53 -4.28 -22.50
C ASN A 133 -11.05 -4.47 -22.11
N ALA A 134 -10.45 -3.51 -21.41
CA ALA A 134 -9.04 -3.57 -21.05
C ALA A 134 -8.75 -4.75 -20.11
N THR A 135 -7.61 -5.39 -20.33
CA THR A 135 -7.09 -6.50 -19.52
C THR A 135 -5.66 -6.15 -19.13
N PRO A 136 -5.46 -5.39 -18.03
CA PRO A 136 -4.13 -4.96 -17.59
C PRO A 136 -3.21 -6.16 -17.30
N ALA A 137 -1.91 -5.98 -17.53
CA ALA A 137 -0.92 -6.98 -17.11
C ALA A 137 -0.91 -7.10 -15.58
N THR A 138 -0.90 -8.33 -15.07
CA THR A 138 -1.04 -8.63 -13.64
C THR A 138 0.16 -9.36 -13.06
N THR A 139 0.46 -9.12 -11.78
CA THR A 139 1.51 -9.77 -11.01
C THR A 139 0.90 -10.56 -9.85
N PRO A 140 1.27 -11.83 -9.62
CA PRO A 140 0.82 -12.58 -8.45
C PRO A 140 1.10 -11.86 -7.13
N ALA A 141 0.21 -12.00 -6.14
CA ALA A 141 0.38 -11.39 -4.82
C ALA A 141 1.76 -11.66 -4.19
N THR A 142 2.27 -12.88 -4.34
CA THR A 142 3.58 -13.34 -3.83
C THR A 142 4.78 -12.78 -4.58
N GLN A 143 4.56 -12.05 -5.67
CA GLN A 143 5.58 -11.46 -6.53
C GLN A 143 5.47 -9.93 -6.62
N LEU A 144 4.61 -9.31 -5.80
CA LEU A 144 4.49 -7.87 -5.75
C LEU A 144 5.79 -7.21 -5.28
N TYR A 145 6.48 -7.80 -4.30
CA TYR A 145 7.69 -7.23 -3.69
C TYR A 145 8.81 -8.27 -3.58
N LYS A 146 10.04 -7.78 -3.62
CA LYS A 146 11.26 -8.51 -3.26
C LYS A 146 11.76 -8.03 -1.90
N THR A 147 12.64 -8.81 -1.27
CA THR A 147 13.23 -8.44 0.03
C THR A 147 13.93 -7.07 -0.04
N GLU A 148 14.63 -6.80 -1.13
CA GLU A 148 15.40 -5.58 -1.36
C GLU A 148 14.51 -4.34 -1.49
N ASP A 149 13.26 -4.50 -1.93
CA ASP A 149 12.28 -3.41 -2.01
C ASP A 149 11.92 -2.85 -0.62
N GLY A 150 12.10 -3.67 0.43
CA GLY A 150 11.86 -3.29 1.82
C GLY A 150 13.06 -2.62 2.51
N ILE A 151 14.19 -2.45 1.81
CA ILE A 151 15.42 -1.88 2.38
C ILE A 151 15.73 -0.53 1.72
N VAL A 152 15.40 0.54 2.44
CA VAL A 152 15.59 1.92 2.00
C VAL A 152 16.03 2.77 3.19
N ASN A 153 17.21 3.38 3.10
CA ASN A 153 17.66 4.35 4.09
C ASN A 153 17.08 5.74 3.77
N ILE A 154 15.94 6.08 4.39
CA ILE A 154 15.29 7.37 4.21
C ILE A 154 16.00 8.52 4.94
N TYR A 155 16.90 8.21 5.87
CA TYR A 155 17.63 9.18 6.69
C TYR A 155 18.87 9.74 5.98
N GLU A 156 19.29 9.13 4.87
CA GLU A 156 20.48 9.54 4.13
C GLU A 156 20.14 10.33 2.85
N PRO A 157 20.92 11.39 2.55
CA PRO A 157 22.00 11.94 3.36
C PRO A 157 21.46 12.82 4.51
N PHE A 158 22.00 12.62 5.72
CA PHE A 158 21.48 13.21 6.96
C PHE A 158 21.54 14.75 6.96
N ASP A 159 22.59 15.33 6.35
CA ASP A 159 22.81 16.77 6.21
C ASP A 159 21.78 17.47 5.29
N LYS A 160 21.01 16.70 4.52
CA LYS A 160 19.95 17.22 3.64
C LYS A 160 18.57 16.71 4.01
N HIS A 161 18.37 16.36 5.28
CA HIS A 161 17.10 15.83 5.78
C HIS A 161 16.63 14.58 5.03
N GLY A 162 17.58 13.69 4.71
CA GLY A 162 17.31 12.38 4.16
C GLY A 162 17.13 12.31 2.64
N ILE A 163 16.47 11.23 2.22
CA ILE A 163 16.41 10.79 0.82
C ILE A 163 15.74 11.81 -0.10
N SER A 164 16.22 11.92 -1.33
CA SER A 164 15.57 12.74 -2.35
C SER A 164 14.43 12.01 -3.06
N ALA A 165 13.43 12.75 -3.55
CA ALA A 165 12.32 12.18 -4.32
C ALA A 165 12.78 11.43 -5.58
N SER A 166 13.86 11.90 -6.25
CA SER A 166 14.36 11.28 -7.47
C SER A 166 15.03 9.92 -7.23
N THR A 167 15.56 9.70 -6.03
CA THR A 167 16.22 8.46 -5.61
C THR A 167 15.25 7.41 -5.08
N TYR A 168 14.13 7.81 -4.49
CA TYR A 168 13.13 6.85 -4.01
C TYR A 168 12.38 6.20 -5.18
N LYS A 169 12.32 4.86 -5.18
CA LYS A 169 11.52 4.08 -6.13
C LYS A 169 10.40 3.39 -5.39
N ILE A 170 9.17 3.63 -5.83
CA ILE A 170 8.00 2.93 -5.30
C ILE A 170 8.09 1.45 -5.72
N PRO A 171 7.95 0.50 -4.80
CA PRO A 171 8.11 -0.91 -5.13
C PRO A 171 6.94 -1.47 -5.94
N GLY A 172 7.15 -2.67 -6.49
CA GLY A 172 6.15 -3.44 -7.24
C GLY A 172 5.99 -3.08 -8.71
N PRO A 173 5.00 -3.69 -9.39
CA PRO A 173 4.86 -3.58 -10.84
C PRO A 173 4.56 -2.14 -11.29
N ALA A 174 4.75 -1.89 -12.58
CA ALA A 174 4.46 -0.59 -13.18
C ALA A 174 2.98 -0.20 -13.02
N LEU A 175 2.73 1.11 -12.87
CA LEU A 175 1.39 1.67 -12.86
C LEU A 175 0.67 1.39 -14.18
N TYR A 176 -0.54 0.85 -14.09
CA TYR A 176 -1.43 0.74 -15.24
C TYR A 176 -1.95 2.13 -15.63
N VAL A 177 -1.85 2.44 -16.93
CA VAL A 177 -2.33 3.70 -17.51
C VAL A 177 -3.47 3.39 -18.47
N PRO A 178 -4.71 3.84 -18.19
CA PRO A 178 -5.85 3.68 -19.08
C PRO A 178 -5.57 4.16 -20.52
N GLY A 179 -6.08 3.43 -21.50
CA GLY A 179 -5.89 3.76 -22.92
C GLY A 179 -4.48 3.52 -23.50
N LYS A 180 -3.47 3.18 -22.68
CA LYS A 180 -2.22 2.59 -23.20
C LYS A 180 -2.40 1.08 -23.28
N ALA A 181 -2.08 0.49 -24.44
CA ALA A 181 -1.96 -0.96 -24.54
C ALA A 181 -0.90 -1.43 -23.53
N SER A 182 -1.31 -2.27 -22.59
CA SER A 182 -0.38 -2.87 -21.63
C SER A 182 0.45 -3.92 -22.35
N THR A 183 1.67 -3.57 -22.74
CA THR A 183 2.71 -4.55 -23.07
C THR A 183 3.05 -5.31 -21.79
N PRO A 184 2.94 -6.64 -21.72
CA PRO A 184 3.50 -7.39 -20.61
C PRO A 184 4.99 -7.05 -20.48
N ALA A 185 5.47 -6.84 -19.26
CA ALA A 185 6.90 -6.86 -19.01
C ALA A 185 7.41 -8.27 -19.34
N GLU A 186 8.05 -8.40 -20.49
CA GLU A 186 8.74 -9.62 -20.86
C GLU A 186 9.86 -9.85 -19.84
N PRO A 187 10.00 -11.04 -19.25
CA PRO A 187 11.23 -11.38 -18.55
C PRO A 187 12.36 -11.22 -19.56
N SER A 188 13.37 -10.43 -19.22
CA SER A 188 14.56 -10.23 -20.05
C SER A 188 15.25 -11.57 -20.26
N THR A 189 14.85 -12.30 -21.30
CA THR A 189 15.58 -13.46 -21.78
C THR A 189 16.72 -12.92 -22.63
N THR A 190 17.91 -12.90 -22.05
CA THR A 190 19.13 -12.81 -22.86
C THR A 190 19.10 -14.00 -23.80
N LYS A 191 18.90 -13.70 -25.09
CA LYS A 191 18.99 -14.63 -26.22
C LYS A 191 20.34 -15.36 -26.16
N ALA A 192 20.36 -16.54 -25.55
CA ALA A 192 21.48 -17.45 -25.65
C ALA A 192 21.53 -17.97 -27.09
N ALA A 193 22.61 -17.67 -27.79
CA ALA A 193 22.90 -18.21 -29.10
C ALA A 193 23.01 -19.74 -29.00
N SER A 194 22.30 -20.43 -29.87
CA SER A 194 22.34 -21.88 -30.03
C SER A 194 23.71 -22.30 -30.58
N SER A 195 24.48 -23.05 -29.80
CA SER A 195 25.60 -23.84 -30.30
C SER A 195 25.56 -25.23 -29.68
N SER A 196 25.29 -26.22 -30.52
CA SER A 196 25.24 -27.65 -30.23
C SER A 196 26.63 -28.23 -30.04
N VAL A 197 26.97 -28.73 -28.85
CA VAL A 197 27.95 -29.82 -28.67
C VAL A 197 27.58 -30.62 -27.42
N ALA A 198 27.53 -31.94 -27.57
CA ALA A 198 27.55 -32.94 -26.49
C ALA A 198 28.72 -33.91 -26.75
N PRO A 199 29.10 -34.80 -25.82
CA PRO A 199 29.26 -34.65 -24.36
C PRO A 199 30.69 -35.05 -23.92
N ALA A 200 31.12 -34.66 -22.71
CA ALA A 200 32.29 -35.30 -22.07
C ALA A 200 32.08 -35.45 -20.55
N THR A 201 32.23 -36.71 -20.12
CA THR A 201 32.34 -37.23 -18.76
C THR A 201 33.50 -36.62 -17.98
N THR A 202 33.36 -36.42 -16.65
CA THR A 202 34.11 -37.15 -15.58
C THR A 202 33.77 -36.62 -14.17
N SER A 203 33.36 -37.57 -13.32
CA SER A 203 33.50 -37.74 -11.86
C SER A 203 34.08 -36.62 -10.97
N VAL A 204 33.37 -36.28 -9.86
CA VAL A 204 33.96 -36.23 -8.50
C VAL A 204 32.91 -36.63 -7.43
N ARG A 205 33.41 -37.45 -6.49
CA ARG A 205 32.84 -38.06 -5.28
C ARG A 205 32.85 -37.09 -4.09
N THR A 206 31.81 -37.10 -3.22
CA THR A 206 32.00 -37.02 -1.75
C THR A 206 30.74 -37.41 -0.93
N THR A 207 30.92 -38.45 -0.13
CA THR A 207 30.43 -38.71 1.25
C THR A 207 29.00 -38.35 1.69
N SER A 208 28.22 -39.39 1.93
CA SER A 208 27.04 -39.43 2.79
C SER A 208 27.43 -39.60 4.27
N VAL A 209 26.80 -38.83 5.17
CA VAL A 209 26.77 -39.10 6.61
C VAL A 209 25.31 -39.22 7.03
N ALA A 210 25.01 -40.33 7.70
CA ALA A 210 23.68 -40.70 8.20
C ALA A 210 23.29 -39.88 9.43
N GLN A 211 22.01 -39.52 9.55
CA GLN A 211 21.38 -39.10 10.80
C GLN A 211 20.39 -40.18 11.24
N THR A 212 20.62 -40.72 12.44
CA THR A 212 19.71 -41.55 13.22
C THR A 212 19.00 -40.69 14.27
N GLY A 213 17.76 -41.06 14.58
CA GLY A 213 16.79 -40.24 15.32
C GLY A 213 16.95 -40.18 16.85
N GLY A 214 16.00 -39.51 17.49
CA GLY A 214 15.82 -39.59 18.94
C GLY A 214 15.10 -38.41 19.61
N SER A 215 13.77 -38.53 19.74
CA SER A 215 12.93 -38.21 20.91
C SER A 215 12.82 -36.80 21.54
N GLY A 216 11.57 -36.29 21.57
CA GLY A 216 10.84 -35.97 22.81
C GLY A 216 11.15 -34.68 23.58
N ASN A 217 10.25 -33.70 23.55
CA ASN A 217 9.44 -33.31 24.71
C ASN A 217 8.48 -32.16 24.37
N GLY A 218 7.24 -32.30 24.85
CA GLY A 218 6.18 -31.31 24.70
C GLY A 218 6.36 -30.09 25.61
N ASN A 219 5.71 -28.99 25.23
CA ASN A 219 5.17 -28.02 26.15
C ASN A 219 4.03 -27.23 25.49
N THR A 220 2.87 -27.34 26.11
CA THR A 220 1.60 -26.66 25.83
C THR A 220 1.70 -25.16 26.14
N PRO A 221 1.05 -24.25 25.39
CA PRO A 221 0.79 -22.90 25.88
C PRO A 221 -0.59 -22.82 26.54
N THR A 222 -0.57 -22.53 27.84
CA THR A 222 -1.75 -22.28 28.68
C THR A 222 -2.38 -20.92 28.37
N SER A 223 -3.71 -20.90 28.30
CA SER A 223 -4.56 -19.71 28.12
C SER A 223 -4.58 -18.84 29.39
N THR A 224 -4.27 -17.54 29.24
CA THR A 224 -4.39 -16.56 30.33
C THR A 224 -5.54 -15.58 30.02
N LYS A 225 -6.52 -15.53 30.93
CA LYS A 225 -7.73 -14.70 30.90
C LYS A 225 -7.39 -13.21 31.07
N ILE A 226 -8.01 -12.36 30.25
CA ILE A 226 -7.99 -10.90 30.38
C ILE A 226 -9.03 -10.46 31.41
N VAL A 227 -8.60 -9.78 32.47
CA VAL A 227 -9.46 -9.11 33.45
C VAL A 227 -9.79 -7.72 32.93
N THR A 228 -11.08 -7.41 32.76
CA THR A 228 -11.59 -6.11 32.32
C THR A 228 -11.85 -5.23 33.55
N SER A 229 -11.13 -4.11 33.70
CA SER A 229 -11.45 -3.07 34.68
C SER A 229 -12.10 -1.88 33.98
N THR A 230 -13.38 -1.64 34.28
CA THR A 230 -14.14 -0.47 33.82
C THR A 230 -14.01 0.62 34.88
N THR A 231 -13.45 1.77 34.51
CA THR A 231 -13.53 3.00 35.31
C THR A 231 -14.50 3.98 34.64
N ALA A 232 -15.45 4.48 35.43
CA ALA A 232 -16.51 5.37 35.00
C ALA A 232 -16.02 6.82 34.83
N ALA A 233 -16.51 7.51 33.80
CA ALA A 233 -16.29 8.95 33.59
C ALA A 233 -17.26 9.80 34.46
N PRO A 234 -16.86 11.00 34.91
CA PRO A 234 -17.71 11.87 35.72
C PRO A 234 -18.78 12.58 34.87
N ALA A 235 -19.96 12.79 35.48
CA ALA A 235 -21.13 13.40 34.87
C ALA A 235 -20.96 14.92 34.69
N SER A 236 -21.20 15.41 33.47
CA SER A 236 -21.32 16.84 33.15
C SER A 236 -22.79 17.22 33.03
N THR A 237 -23.21 18.20 33.84
CA THR A 237 -24.55 18.80 33.86
C THR A 237 -24.63 19.95 32.84
N GLY A 238 -25.08 19.64 31.62
CA GLY A 238 -25.42 20.65 30.62
C GLY A 238 -26.35 20.08 29.56
N LYS A 239 -27.62 20.50 29.57
CA LYS A 239 -28.63 20.07 28.57
C LYS A 239 -28.35 20.74 27.22
N CYS A 240 -27.42 20.21 26.44
CA CYS A 240 -27.38 20.43 25.00
C CYS A 240 -28.29 19.37 24.36
N LYS A 241 -29.37 19.76 23.68
CA LYS A 241 -30.21 18.83 22.91
C LYS A 241 -29.63 18.71 21.49
N PRO A 242 -28.82 17.69 21.15
CA PRO A 242 -28.43 17.48 19.77
C PRO A 242 -29.68 17.10 18.96
N LYS A 243 -29.93 17.81 17.86
CA LYS A 243 -30.88 17.35 16.85
C LYS A 243 -30.39 15.97 16.38
N LYS A 244 -31.17 14.92 16.63
CA LYS A 244 -30.91 13.55 16.15
C LYS A 244 -31.00 13.54 14.62
N ARG A 245 -29.93 13.97 13.95
CA ARG A 245 -29.73 13.67 12.54
C ARG A 245 -29.29 12.21 12.47
N SER A 246 -29.88 11.41 11.57
CA SER A 246 -29.55 9.99 11.48
C SER A 246 -28.05 9.84 11.24
N VAL A 247 -27.41 8.89 11.95
CA VAL A 247 -25.98 8.60 11.84
C VAL A 247 -25.61 8.34 10.37
N ASN A 248 -26.50 7.68 9.62
CA ASN A 248 -26.35 7.43 8.19
C ASN A 248 -26.29 8.72 7.35
N LYS A 249 -27.10 9.74 7.68
CA LYS A 249 -27.07 11.02 6.98
C LYS A 249 -25.80 11.81 7.31
N ARG A 250 -25.29 11.70 8.54
CA ARG A 250 -24.01 12.33 8.93
C ARG A 250 -22.84 11.66 8.22
N LEU A 251 -22.80 10.33 8.19
CA LEU A 251 -21.80 9.56 7.45
C LEU A 251 -21.84 9.85 5.95
N ALA A 252 -23.03 9.97 5.36
CA ALA A 252 -23.19 10.30 3.94
C ALA A 252 -22.72 11.73 3.63
N ASP A 253 -23.08 12.72 4.44
CA ASP A 253 -22.66 14.12 4.26
C ASP A 253 -21.15 14.28 4.47
N GLU A 254 -20.58 13.63 5.51
CA GLU A 254 -19.13 13.60 5.75
C GLU A 254 -18.40 12.93 4.59
N SER A 255 -18.88 11.77 4.13
CA SER A 255 -18.29 11.05 2.98
C SER A 255 -18.39 11.85 1.68
N ARG A 256 -19.46 12.63 1.50
CA ARG A 256 -19.64 13.49 0.33
C ARG A 256 -18.71 14.70 0.36
N ALA A 257 -18.56 15.36 1.51
CA ALA A 257 -17.60 16.47 1.65
C ALA A 257 -16.14 16.00 1.46
N VAL A 258 -15.83 14.81 1.95
CA VAL A 258 -14.59 14.05 1.75
C VAL A 258 -14.36 13.76 0.26
N TYR A 259 -15.38 13.24 -0.43
CA TYR A 259 -15.35 12.99 -1.88
C TYR A 259 -15.19 14.27 -2.71
N ASP A 260 -15.90 15.35 -2.38
CA ASP A 260 -15.84 16.61 -3.11
C ASP A 260 -14.46 17.26 -2.98
N ARG A 261 -13.86 17.20 -1.78
CA ARG A 261 -12.48 17.64 -1.56
C ARG A 261 -11.49 16.81 -2.38
N ALA A 262 -11.65 15.50 -2.39
CA ALA A 262 -10.81 14.60 -3.19
C ALA A 262 -10.91 14.87 -4.69
N LEU A 263 -12.12 15.12 -5.19
CA LEU A 263 -12.36 15.48 -6.57
C LEU A 263 -11.64 16.77 -6.93
N ALA A 264 -11.71 17.78 -6.05
CA ALA A 264 -10.99 19.04 -6.24
C ALA A 264 -9.46 18.82 -6.28
N HIS A 265 -8.90 18.01 -5.38
CA HIS A 265 -7.47 17.67 -5.40
C HIS A 265 -7.06 16.90 -6.66
N ALA A 266 -7.84 15.91 -7.09
CA ALA A 266 -7.58 15.13 -8.30
C ALA A 266 -7.65 16.00 -9.56
N GLN A 267 -8.63 16.92 -9.63
CA GLN A 267 -8.74 17.88 -10.72
C GLN A 267 -7.56 18.86 -10.74
N ALA A 268 -7.12 19.34 -9.58
CA ALA A 268 -5.94 20.20 -9.47
C ALA A 268 -4.65 19.48 -9.90
N ALA A 269 -4.47 18.21 -9.50
CA ALA A 269 -3.33 17.39 -9.91
C ALA A 269 -3.33 17.15 -11.42
N HIS A 270 -4.48 16.87 -12.02
CA HIS A 270 -4.61 16.68 -13.47
C HIS A 270 -4.35 17.97 -14.25
N ALA A 271 -4.83 19.12 -13.75
CA ALA A 271 -4.55 20.43 -14.34
C ALA A 271 -3.06 20.77 -14.30
N HIS A 272 -2.38 20.45 -13.19
CA HIS A 272 -0.94 20.60 -13.05
C HIS A 272 -0.18 19.72 -14.06
N ALA A 273 -0.54 18.44 -14.17
CA ALA A 273 0.08 17.52 -15.11
C ALA A 273 -0.10 17.96 -16.58
N LYS A 274 -1.27 18.50 -16.95
CA LYS A 274 -1.54 18.99 -18.30
C LYS A 274 -0.73 20.25 -18.66
N LYS A 275 -0.46 21.10 -17.67
CA LYS A 275 0.37 22.32 -17.84
C LYS A 275 1.85 21.99 -18.06
N HIS A 276 2.34 20.88 -17.52
CA HIS A 276 3.72 20.42 -17.70
C HIS A 276 3.92 19.52 -18.93
N ALA A 277 2.84 19.02 -19.55
CA ALA A 277 2.89 18.26 -20.80
C ALA A 277 2.81 19.14 -22.07
N SER A 278 2.72 20.47 -21.90
CA SER A 278 2.63 21.46 -23.00
C SER A 278 3.88 22.31 -23.18
N HIS A 279 4.98 21.90 -22.53
CA HIS A 279 6.35 22.38 -22.75
C HIS A 279 7.23 21.21 -23.16
#